data_AF-A0A6V7MGH8-F1
#
_entry.id   AF-A0A6V7MGH8-F1
#
_cell.length_a   1.000
_cell.length_b   1.000
_cell.length_c   1.000
_cell.angle_alpha   90.00
_cell.angle_beta   90.00
_cell.angle_gamma   90.00
#
_symmetry.space_group_name_H-M   'P 1'
#
loop_
_entity.id
_entity.type
_entity.pdbx_description
1 polymer ?
#
loop_
_entity_poly.entity_id
_entity_poly.type
_entity_poly.pdbx_seq_one_letter_code
_entity_poly.pdbx_strand_id
1 'polypeptide(L)' 'LLHRVVLLSGSALSPWATVHDPNDLRNRVGEQLACSMDNEDDDIADCLRGVPLSVLLNVELPEIKYK' A
#
# COMPACT_ATOMS: atom_id res chain seq x y z
N LEU A 1 -13.95 -15.12 -19.39
CA LEU A 1 -14.08 -15.26 -17.91
C LEU A 1 -15.29 -14.51 -17.37
N LEU A 2 -15.58 -13.27 -17.76
CA LEU A 2 -16.78 -12.55 -17.32
C LEU A 2 -17.65 -12.12 -18.52
N HIS A 3 -18.96 -12.30 -18.40
CA HIS A 3 -19.93 -11.88 -19.44
C HIS A 3 -20.62 -10.55 -19.10
N ARG A 4 -20.88 -10.28 -17.80
CA ARG A 4 -21.46 -9.02 -17.28
C ARG A 4 -20.91 -8.73 -15.90
N VAL A 5 -20.78 -7.45 -15.55
CA VAL A 5 -20.32 -6.97 -14.24
C VAL A 5 -21.19 -5.76 -13.85
N VAL A 6 -21.60 -5.72 -12.58
CA VAL A 6 -22.27 -4.56 -11.97
C VAL A 6 -21.43 -4.13 -10.78
N LEU A 7 -21.12 -2.84 -10.71
CA LEU A 7 -20.39 -2.22 -9.61
C LEU A 7 -21.34 -1.33 -8.82
N LEU A 8 -21.42 -1.53 -7.50
CA LEU A 8 -22.27 -0.74 -6.61
C LEU A 8 -21.40 0.09 -5.67
N SER A 9 -21.59 1.41 -5.69
CA SER A 9 -20.93 2.37 -4.79
C SER A 9 -19.40 2.41 -4.84
N GLY A 10 -18.78 1.89 -5.90
CA GLY A 10 -17.32 1.93 -6.06
C GLY A 10 -16.88 1.44 -7.43
N SER A 11 -15.70 1.88 -7.88
CA SER A 11 -15.09 1.46 -9.13
C SER A 11 -13.56 1.58 -9.04
N ALA A 12 -12.84 0.98 -9.99
CA ALA A 12 -11.39 1.13 -10.09
C ALA A 12 -10.93 2.59 -10.32
N LEU A 13 -11.83 3.47 -10.78
CA LEU A 13 -11.56 4.90 -10.97
C LEU A 13 -11.92 5.73 -9.73
N SER A 14 -12.43 5.11 -8.67
CA SER A 14 -12.71 5.83 -7.44
C SER A 14 -11.39 6.33 -6.84
N PRO A 15 -11.31 7.57 -6.34
CA PRO A 15 -10.04 8.16 -5.87
C PRO A 15 -9.33 7.35 -4.76
N TRP A 16 -10.07 6.54 -4.00
CA TRP A 16 -9.55 5.66 -2.95
C TRP A 16 -9.11 4.27 -3.45
N ALA A 17 -9.44 3.89 -4.68
CA ALA A 17 -9.19 2.55 -5.21
C ALA A 17 -7.75 2.38 -5.75
N THR A 18 -7.03 3.49 -5.93
CA THR A 18 -5.66 3.51 -6.44
C THR A 18 -4.76 4.29 -5.49
N VAL A 19 -3.56 3.75 -5.22
CA VAL A 19 -2.51 4.47 -4.50
C VAL A 19 -1.82 5.43 -5.47
N HIS A 20 -1.89 6.74 -5.20
CA HIS A 20 -1.32 7.76 -6.08
C HIS A 20 0.22 7.78 -6.03
N ASP A 21 0.81 7.63 -4.84
CA ASP A 21 2.26 7.63 -4.65
C ASP A 21 2.68 6.37 -3.88
N PRO A 22 2.90 5.24 -4.58
CA PRO A 22 3.27 3.99 -3.94
C PRO A 22 4.68 4.03 -3.33
N ASN A 23 5.58 4.90 -3.81
CA ASN A 23 6.95 4.99 -3.30
C ASN A 23 7.00 5.75 -1.97
N ASP A 24 6.28 6.87 -1.84
CA ASP A 24 6.12 7.57 -0.55
C ASP A 24 5.49 6.64 0.50
N LEU A 25 4.43 5.91 0.11
CA LEU A 25 3.79 4.95 1.01
C LEU A 25 4.76 3.83 1.41
N ARG A 26 5.48 3.24 0.44
CA ARG A 26 6.48 2.19 0.69
C ARG A 26 7.54 2.67 1.66
N ASN A 27 8.10 3.86 1.46
CA ASN A 27 9.16 4.41 2.30
C ASN A 27 8.67 4.62 3.74
N ARG A 28 7.47 5.19 3.94
CA ARG A 28 6.89 5.38 5.28
C ARG A 28 6.64 4.07 6.02
N VAL A 29 6.12 3.06 5.31
CA VAL A 29 5.91 1.71 5.89
C VAL A 29 7.26 1.07 6.23
N GLY A 30 8.25 1.21 5.34
CA GLY A 30 9.61 0.71 5.54
C GLY A 30 10.30 1.34 6.75
N GLU A 31 10.19 2.65 6.92
CA GLU A 31 10.74 3.39 8.07
C GLU A 31 10.13 2.91 9.41
N GLN A 32 8.80 2.76 9.47
CA GLN A 32 8.10 2.33 10.69
C GLN A 32 8.46 0.90 11.12
N LEU A 33 8.79 0.04 10.15
CA LEU A 33 9.05 -1.39 10.37
C LEU A 33 10.53 -1.76 10.32
N ALA A 34 11.43 -0.77 10.21
CA ALA A 34 12.86 -0.97 9.99
C ALA A 34 13.18 -1.84 8.77
N CYS A 35 12.35 -1.74 7.73
CA CYS A 35 12.52 -2.37 6.42
C CYS A 35 12.97 -1.37 5.34
N SER A 36 13.59 -0.24 5.74
CA SER A 36 14.05 0.78 4.80
C SER A 36 15.19 0.25 3.92
N MET A 37 15.14 0.55 2.63
CA MET A 37 16.16 0.15 1.65
C MET A 37 16.90 1.39 1.15
N ASP A 38 18.19 1.22 0.85
CA ASP A 38 19.04 2.32 0.40
C ASP A 38 18.77 2.71 -1.07
N ASN A 39 18.22 1.79 -1.89
CA ASN A 39 17.88 2.07 -3.28
C ASN A 39 16.36 2.15 -3.49
N GLU A 40 15.93 3.06 -4.37
CA GLU A 40 14.51 3.28 -4.67
C GLU A 40 13.84 2.11 -5.41
N ASP A 41 14.63 1.21 -6.02
CA ASP A 41 14.12 0.05 -6.78
C ASP A 41 14.07 -1.25 -5.95
N ASP A 42 14.54 -1.20 -4.70
CA ASP A 42 14.61 -2.40 -3.87
C ASP A 42 13.22 -2.82 -3.36
N ASP A 43 12.97 -4.14 -3.39
CA ASP A 43 11.72 -4.73 -2.92
C ASP A 43 11.76 -4.97 -1.40
N ILE A 44 10.86 -4.31 -0.67
CA ILE A 44 10.72 -4.47 0.79
C ILE A 44 9.95 -5.74 1.19
N ALA A 45 9.36 -6.46 0.23
CA ALA A 45 8.42 -7.53 0.51
C ALA A 45 9.03 -8.69 1.33
N ASP A 46 10.31 -9.02 1.11
CA ASP A 46 10.99 -10.06 1.89
C ASP A 46 11.11 -9.68 3.37
N CYS A 47 11.40 -8.42 3.66
CA CYS A 47 11.41 -7.92 5.03
C CYS A 47 10.01 -7.95 5.64
N LEU A 48 8.99 -7.42 4.94
CA LEU A 48 7.61 -7.38 5.43
C LEU A 48 7.04 -8.77 5.75
N ARG A 49 7.39 -9.80 4.95
CA ARG A 49 6.96 -11.19 5.21
C ARG A 49 7.47 -11.75 6.54
N GLY A 50 8.59 -11.22 7.06
CA GLY A 50 9.15 -11.60 8.35
C GLY A 50 8.53 -10.86 9.55
N VAL A 51 7.77 -9.78 9.31
CA VAL A 51 7.18 -8.96 10.37
C VAL A 51 5.91 -9.65 10.91
N PRO A 52 5.71 -9.72 12.25
CA PRO A 52 4.47 -10.25 12.81
C PRO A 52 3.25 -9.48 12.30
N LEU A 53 2.19 -10.20 11.94
CA LEU A 53 0.98 -9.61 11.35
C LEU A 53 0.37 -8.49 12.23
N SER A 54 0.38 -8.66 13.55
CA SER A 54 -0.12 -7.64 14.46
C SER A 54 0.65 -6.32 14.35
N VAL A 55 1.96 -6.38 14.08
CA VAL A 55 2.79 -5.18 13.88
C VAL A 55 2.47 -4.54 12.52
N LEU A 56 2.34 -5.35 11.46
CA LEU A 56 1.93 -4.87 10.13
C LEU A 56 0.58 -4.15 10.14
N LEU A 57 -0.39 -4.64 10.92
CA LEU A 57 -1.72 -4.06 11.02
C LEU A 57 -1.77 -2.76 11.86
N ASN A 58 -0.72 -2.47 12.63
CA ASN A 58 -0.61 -1.25 13.44
C ASN A 58 0.20 -0.14 12.76
N VAL A 59 0.60 -0.32 11.50
CA VAL A 59 1.29 0.71 10.73
C VAL A 59 0.37 1.90 10.50
N GLU A 60 0.87 3.11 10.77
CA GLU A 60 0.15 4.34 10.50
C GLU A 60 0.25 4.67 9.01
N LEU A 61 -0.91 4.71 8.34
CA LEU A 61 -1.03 5.05 6.93
C LEU A 61 -1.37 6.54 6.75
N PRO A 62 -0.84 7.20 5.72
CA PRO A 62 -1.19 8.58 5.43
C PRO A 62 -2.67 8.74 5.08
N GLU A 63 -3.24 9.91 5.37
CA GLU A 63 -4.58 10.26 4.89
C GLU A 63 -4.64 10.22 3.36
N ILE A 64 -5.69 9.59 2.83
CA ILE A 64 -5.92 9.49 1.39
C ILE A 64 -6.23 10.88 0.85
N LYS A 65 -5.29 11.48 0.13
CA LYS A 65 -5.48 12.77 -0.54
C LYS A 65 -6.10 12.54 -1.92
N TYR A 66 -7.37 12.91 -2.06
CA TYR A 66 -8.07 12.94 -3.35
C TYR A 66 -7.65 14.22 -4.08
N LYS A 67 -6.73 14.13 -5.03
CA LYS A 67 -6.35 15.26 -5.88
C LYS A 67 -6.86 15.07 -7.30
#